data_AF-A0A3N4J190-F1
#
_entry.id   AF-A0A3N4J190-F1
#
_cell.length_a   1.000
_cell.length_b   1.000
_cell.length_c   1.000
_cell.angle_alpha   90.00
_cell.angle_beta   90.00
_cell.angle_gamma   90.00
#
_symmetry.space_group_name_H-M   'P 1'
#
loop_
_entity.id
_entity.type
_entity.pdbx_description
1 polymer ?
#
loop_
_entity_poly.entity_id
_entity_poly.type
_entity_poly.pdbx_seq_one_letter_code
_entity_poly.pdbx_strand_id
1 'polypeptide(L)'
;PIVVFEFGYAEPYDDLKADVKLLLEGTEGKITKAVIIKLQPLREGGTEIQKGFVDMWHLCDGQAQKCGGRKNLFPPPASHASQKLEISLKDILHEEFGNLASNNWSKDNTLVLKLDSLWKSINKATKRHLFRKGVLEEE
;
A
#
# COMPACT_ATOMS: atom_id res chain seq x y z
N PRO A 1 -14.89 4.15 -7.87
CA PRO A 1 -13.43 4.43 -7.87
C PRO A 1 -12.83 4.41 -6.45
N ILE A 2 -12.51 3.26 -5.87
CA ILE A 2 -12.07 3.27 -4.46
C ILE A 2 -10.95 2.25 -4.28
N VAL A 3 -9.72 2.68 -4.57
CA VAL A 3 -8.51 1.99 -4.10
C VAL A 3 -8.40 2.26 -2.60
N VAL A 4 -8.32 1.22 -1.79
CA VAL A 4 -8.11 1.35 -0.34
C VAL A 4 -6.70 0.98 0.08
N PHE A 5 -6.21 1.61 1.14
CA PHE A 5 -4.93 1.33 1.75
C PHE A 5 -5.15 0.86 3.18
N GLU A 6 -4.78 -0.38 3.47
CA GLU A 6 -4.80 -0.93 4.82
C GLU A 6 -3.38 -0.94 5.38
N PHE A 7 -3.18 -0.27 6.52
CA PHE A 7 -1.88 -0.11 7.14
C PHE A 7 -1.85 -0.81 8.48
N GLY A 8 -0.94 -1.77 8.62
CA GLY A 8 -0.69 -2.44 9.89
C GLY A 8 0.73 -2.23 10.38
N TYR A 9 0.88 -1.68 11.57
CA TYR A 9 2.15 -1.62 12.28
C TYR A 9 2.30 -2.81 13.23
N ALA A 10 1.43 -2.95 14.22
CA ALA A 10 1.46 -4.08 15.17
C ALA A 10 0.52 -5.21 14.74
N GLU A 11 -0.48 -4.89 13.93
CA GLU A 11 -1.57 -5.75 13.49
C GLU A 11 -1.04 -6.99 12.74
N PRO A 12 -1.49 -8.21 13.08
CA PRO A 12 -1.18 -9.41 12.34
C PRO A 12 -1.54 -9.27 10.86
N TYR A 13 -0.72 -9.86 9.99
CA TYR A 13 -0.96 -9.77 8.55
C TYR A 13 -2.25 -10.48 8.11
N ASP A 14 -2.65 -11.56 8.79
CA ASP A 14 -3.88 -12.28 8.45
C ASP A 14 -5.14 -11.49 8.81
N ASP A 15 -5.09 -10.64 9.84
CA ASP A 15 -6.19 -9.73 10.18
C ASP A 15 -6.35 -8.68 9.07
N LEU A 16 -5.24 -8.06 8.63
CA LEU A 16 -5.25 -7.12 7.49
C LEU A 16 -5.77 -7.77 6.20
N LYS A 17 -5.50 -9.06 5.99
CA LYS A 17 -6.09 -9.79 4.84
C LYS A 17 -7.58 -9.93 5.00
N ALA A 18 -8.07 -10.29 6.19
CA ALA A 18 -9.48 -10.46 6.46
C ALA A 18 -10.24 -9.15 6.20
N ASP A 19 -9.68 -8.03 6.68
CA ASP A 19 -10.22 -6.69 6.44
C ASP A 19 -10.25 -6.35 4.94
N VAL A 20 -9.15 -6.59 4.22
CA VAL A 20 -9.09 -6.37 2.77
C VAL A 20 -10.08 -7.24 2.00
N LYS A 21 -10.25 -8.51 2.40
CA LYS A 21 -11.25 -9.40 1.78
C LYS A 21 -12.65 -8.86 2.00
N LEU A 22 -12.97 -8.47 3.24
CA LEU A 22 -14.27 -7.90 3.57
C LEU A 22 -14.55 -6.63 2.76
N LEU A 23 -13.56 -5.75 2.60
CA LEU A 23 -13.68 -4.52 1.82
C LEU A 23 -13.89 -4.81 0.32
N LEU A 24 -13.14 -5.74 -0.25
CA LEU A 24 -13.25 -6.08 -1.67
C LEU A 24 -14.54 -6.83 -1.98
N GLU A 25 -14.86 -7.86 -1.20
CA GLU A 25 -15.98 -8.75 -1.47
C GLU A 25 -17.32 -8.16 -0.99
N GLY A 26 -17.30 -7.40 0.12
CA GLY A 26 -18.50 -6.84 0.75
C GLY A 26 -19.00 -5.53 0.15
N THR A 27 -18.28 -4.92 -0.80
CA THR A 27 -18.67 -3.65 -1.40
C THR A 27 -19.35 -3.77 -2.76
N GLU A 28 -19.68 -4.99 -3.18
CA GLU A 28 -20.39 -5.27 -4.45
C GLU A 28 -19.68 -4.62 -5.65
N GLY A 29 -18.34 -4.62 -5.68
CA GLY A 29 -17.55 -4.06 -6.77
C GLY A 29 -17.24 -2.56 -6.66
N LYS A 30 -17.69 -1.86 -5.61
CA LYS A 30 -17.34 -0.43 -5.42
C LYS A 30 -15.86 -0.22 -5.09
N ILE A 31 -15.27 -1.14 -4.31
CA ILE A 31 -13.83 -1.25 -4.10
C ILE A 31 -13.32 -2.38 -4.99
N THR A 32 -12.46 -2.04 -5.95
CA THR A 32 -11.88 -3.00 -6.88
C THR A 32 -10.46 -3.38 -6.49
N LYS A 33 -9.72 -2.51 -5.80
CA LYS A 33 -8.36 -2.78 -5.34
C LYS A 33 -8.12 -2.38 -3.90
N ALA A 34 -7.28 -3.16 -3.25
CA ALA A 34 -6.78 -2.88 -1.92
C ALA A 34 -5.26 -3.05 -1.87
N VAL A 35 -4.60 -2.22 -1.09
CA VAL A 35 -3.16 -2.26 -0.88
C VAL A 35 -2.91 -2.45 0.61
N ILE A 36 -2.32 -3.59 0.98
CA ILE A 36 -1.85 -3.83 2.35
C ILE A 36 -0.44 -3.30 2.47
N ILE A 37 -0.19 -2.44 3.44
CA ILE A 37 1.13 -1.98 3.87
C ILE A 37 1.36 -2.54 5.28
N LYS A 38 2.28 -3.49 5.39
CA LYS A 38 2.61 -4.13 6.68
C LYS A 38 4.03 -3.78 7.09
N LEU A 39 4.19 -3.22 8.27
CA LEU A 39 5.49 -3.01 8.90
C LEU A 39 5.71 -4.03 10.03
N GLN A 40 6.97 -4.37 10.27
CA GLN A 40 7.38 -5.01 11.51
C GLN A 40 7.61 -3.92 12.56
N PRO A 41 7.01 -4.04 13.75
CA PRO A 41 7.31 -3.12 14.84
C PRO A 41 8.79 -3.05 15.17
N LEU A 42 9.22 -1.89 15.65
CA LEU A 42 10.53 -1.73 16.26
C LEU A 42 10.71 -2.75 17.38
N ARG A 43 11.89 -3.36 17.41
CA ARG A 43 12.33 -4.14 18.57
C ARG A 43 12.65 -3.18 19.71
N GLU A 44 12.67 -3.70 20.93
CA GLU A 44 13.15 -2.93 22.08
C GLU A 44 14.58 -2.41 21.82
N GLY A 45 14.80 -1.11 22.07
CA GLY A 45 16.04 -0.42 21.74
C GLY A 45 16.30 -0.18 20.25
N GLY A 46 15.42 -0.63 19.35
CA GLY A 46 15.55 -0.44 17.91
C GLY A 46 15.19 0.98 17.48
N THR A 47 16.02 1.57 16.62
CA THR A 47 15.83 2.93 16.09
C THR A 47 15.32 2.96 14.65
N GLU A 48 15.25 1.81 13.99
CA GLU A 48 14.91 1.70 12.57
C GLU A 48 14.00 0.51 12.27
N ILE A 49 13.06 0.71 11.33
CA ILE A 49 12.19 -0.35 10.82
C ILE A 49 13.01 -1.32 9.97
N GLN A 50 13.08 -2.57 10.42
CA GLN A 50 13.90 -3.60 9.77
C GLN A 50 13.18 -4.31 8.63
N LYS A 51 11.87 -4.48 8.74
CA LYS A 51 11.06 -5.20 7.75
C LYS A 51 9.73 -4.51 7.53
N GLY A 52 9.31 -4.54 6.28
CA GLY A 52 8.01 -4.06 5.87
C GLY A 52 7.79 -4.40 4.41
N PHE A 53 6.54 -4.57 4.02
CA PHE A 53 6.18 -4.95 2.67
C PHE A 53 4.84 -4.36 2.26
N VAL A 54 4.60 -4.41 0.96
CA VAL A 54 3.35 -4.03 0.33
C VAL A 54 2.81 -5.19 -0.49
N ASP A 55 1.53 -5.50 -0.33
CA ASP A 55 0.80 -6.48 -1.12
C ASP A 55 -0.42 -5.81 -1.76
N MET A 56 -0.64 -6.06 -3.05
CA MET A 56 -1.82 -5.57 -3.76
C MET A 56 -2.84 -6.69 -3.92
N TRP A 57 -4.11 -6.36 -3.76
CA TRP A 57 -5.24 -7.26 -3.88
C TRP A 57 -6.27 -6.66 -4.84
N HIS A 58 -7.02 -7.52 -5.51
CA HIS A 58 -8.04 -7.18 -6.49
C HIS A 58 -9.24 -8.09 -6.30
N LEU A 59 -10.43 -7.53 -6.48
CA LEU A 59 -11.65 -8.30 -6.67
C LEU A 59 -11.68 -8.91 -8.08
N CYS A 60 -11.62 -10.24 -8.18
CA CYS A 60 -11.76 -11.00 -9.43
C CYS A 60 -12.94 -11.97 -9.27
N ASP A 61 -13.94 -11.87 -10.15
CA ASP A 61 -15.13 -12.73 -10.15
C ASP A 61 -15.82 -12.83 -8.76
N GLY A 62 -15.90 -11.69 -8.07
CA GLY A 62 -16.51 -11.60 -6.74
C GLY A 62 -15.64 -12.08 -5.58
N GLN A 63 -14.38 -12.46 -5.83
CA GLN A 63 -13.45 -12.92 -4.78
C GLN A 63 -12.18 -12.07 -4.74
N ALA A 64 -11.69 -11.81 -3.52
CA ALA A 64 -10.45 -11.08 -3.33
C ALA A 64 -9.23 -11.98 -3.62
N GLN A 65 -8.41 -11.56 -4.58
CA GLN A 65 -7.21 -12.25 -5.00
C GLN A 65 -5.98 -11.35 -4.88
N LYS A 66 -4.87 -11.93 -4.41
CA LYS A 66 -3.59 -11.24 -4.36
C LYS A 66 -3.04 -11.07 -5.77
N CYS A 67 -2.69 -9.84 -6.13
CA CYS A 67 -2.15 -9.47 -7.43
C CYS A 67 -0.62 -9.36 -7.39
N GLY A 68 0.04 -10.21 -8.18
CA GLY A 68 1.48 -10.18 -8.34
C GLY A 68 2.27 -10.54 -7.08
N GLY A 69 3.57 -10.25 -7.13
CA GLY A 69 4.49 -10.52 -6.04
C GLY A 69 4.43 -9.47 -4.93
N ARG A 70 4.72 -9.91 -3.71
CA ARG A 70 4.98 -9.03 -2.57
C ARG A 70 6.15 -8.10 -2.90
N LYS A 71 6.00 -6.80 -2.62
CA LYS A 71 7.08 -5.83 -2.76
C LYS A 71 7.62 -5.50 -1.38
N ASN A 72 8.93 -5.66 -1.19
CA ASN A 72 9.56 -5.18 0.04
C ASN A 72 9.42 -3.66 0.11
N LEU A 73 9.29 -3.14 1.33
CA LEU A 73 9.33 -1.70 1.65
C LEU A 73 10.53 -1.40 2.55
N PHE A 74 10.88 -2.36 3.44
CA PHE A 74 12.09 -2.33 4.26
C PHE A 74 12.81 -3.69 4.21
N PRO A 75 14.15 -3.71 4.10
CA PRO A 75 14.99 -2.55 3.78
C PRO A 75 14.69 -2.02 2.36
N PRO A 76 14.94 -0.74 2.07
CA PRO A 76 14.85 -0.22 0.71
C PRO A 76 15.82 -1.01 -0.19
N PRO A 77 15.37 -1.48 -1.36
CA PRO A 77 16.23 -2.15 -2.33
C PRO A 77 17.23 -1.14 -2.90
N ALA A 78 18.38 -1.64 -3.30
CA ALA A 78 19.44 -0.83 -3.91
C ALA A 78 18.99 -0.12 -5.21
N SER A 79 17.96 -0.65 -5.89
CA SER A 79 17.38 -0.06 -7.10
C SER A 79 15.96 0.44 -6.85
N HIS A 80 15.83 1.76 -6.66
CA HIS A 80 14.57 2.48 -6.49
C HIS A 80 13.63 2.36 -7.71
N ALA A 81 14.17 2.06 -8.90
CA ALA A 81 13.38 1.93 -10.14
C ALA A 81 12.35 0.79 -10.10
N SER A 82 12.51 -0.18 -9.19
CA SER A 82 11.67 -1.38 -9.08
C SER A 82 10.50 -1.27 -8.10
N GLN A 83 10.47 -0.22 -7.26
CA GLN A 83 9.48 -0.07 -6.18
C GLN A 83 8.36 0.89 -6.54
N LYS A 84 7.51 0.43 -7.45
CA LYS A 84 6.26 1.11 -7.81
C LYS A 84 5.06 0.20 -7.70
N LEU A 85 3.90 0.73 -7.33
CA LEU A 85 2.62 0.07 -7.58
C LEU A 85 2.06 0.64 -8.88
N GLU A 86 1.62 -0.23 -9.76
CA GLU A 86 0.98 0.17 -11.01
C GLU A 86 -0.49 -0.19 -10.90
N ILE A 87 -1.34 0.82 -11.05
CA ILE A 87 -2.79 0.68 -10.95
C ILE A 87 -3.37 1.24 -12.24
N SER A 88 -4.14 0.46 -12.99
CA SER A 88 -4.72 0.94 -14.24
C SER A 88 -5.83 1.96 -13.98
N LEU A 89 -6.08 2.85 -14.93
CA LEU A 89 -7.21 3.77 -14.87
C LEU A 89 -8.54 3.02 -14.92
N LYS A 90 -8.60 1.84 -15.56
CA LYS A 90 -9.76 0.93 -15.43
C LYS A 90 -10.02 0.56 -13.98
N ASP A 91 -8.98 0.20 -13.24
CA ASP A 91 -9.11 -0.20 -11.84
C ASP A 91 -9.50 0.97 -10.94
N ILE A 92 -8.92 2.15 -11.20
CA ILE A 92 -9.22 3.37 -10.44
C ILE A 92 -10.62 3.84 -10.76
N LEU A 93 -10.95 4.11 -12.03
CA LEU A 93 -12.18 4.79 -12.42
C LEU A 93 -13.37 3.84 -12.62
N HIS A 94 -13.13 2.55 -12.84
CA HIS A 94 -14.16 1.52 -13.02
C HIS A 94 -15.30 1.96 -13.96
N GLU A 95 -16.54 1.94 -13.48
CA GLU A 95 -17.75 2.38 -14.18
C GLU A 95 -17.72 3.87 -14.57
N GLU A 96 -17.07 4.70 -13.77
CA GLU A 96 -16.93 6.14 -14.04
C GLU A 96 -15.90 6.44 -15.13
N PHE A 97 -15.16 5.44 -15.62
CA PHE A 97 -14.18 5.65 -16.69
C PHE A 97 -14.85 6.27 -17.93
N GLY A 98 -16.04 5.79 -18.33
CA GLY A 98 -16.75 6.32 -19.50
C GLY A 98 -17.18 7.77 -19.35
N ASN A 99 -17.44 8.22 -18.12
CA ASN A 99 -17.90 9.58 -17.81
C ASN A 99 -16.74 10.57 -17.61
N LEU A 100 -15.58 10.09 -17.16
CA LEU A 100 -14.43 10.91 -16.78
C LEU A 100 -13.27 10.84 -17.78
N ALA A 101 -13.26 9.88 -18.70
CA ALA A 101 -12.20 9.75 -19.68
C ALA A 101 -12.22 10.90 -20.69
N SER A 102 -11.12 11.64 -20.76
CA SER A 102 -10.84 12.51 -21.90
C SER A 102 -10.43 11.67 -23.11
N ASN A 103 -10.53 12.23 -24.32
CA ASN A 103 -10.22 11.55 -25.59
C ASN A 103 -8.82 10.90 -25.66
N ASN A 104 -7.91 11.25 -24.75
CA ASN A 104 -6.54 10.75 -24.71
C ASN A 104 -6.31 9.67 -23.64
N TRP A 105 -7.35 9.22 -22.92
CA TRP A 105 -7.23 8.20 -21.88
C TRP A 105 -7.72 6.84 -22.39
N SER A 106 -6.87 5.83 -22.23
CA SER A 106 -7.20 4.42 -22.34
C SER A 106 -7.37 3.80 -20.95
N LYS A 107 -8.22 2.76 -20.88
CA LYS A 107 -8.38 1.90 -19.71
C LYS A 107 -7.06 1.29 -19.25
N ASP A 108 -6.12 1.10 -20.17
CA ASP A 108 -4.80 0.51 -19.93
C ASP A 108 -3.75 1.51 -19.45
N ASN A 109 -4.05 2.81 -19.43
CA ASN A 109 -3.13 3.77 -18.81
C ASN A 109 -2.98 3.45 -17.33
N THR A 110 -1.76 3.54 -16.81
CA THR A 110 -1.44 3.19 -15.42
C THR A 110 -0.99 4.40 -14.62
N LEU A 111 -1.53 4.53 -13.41
CA LEU A 111 -0.97 5.38 -12.37
C LEU A 111 0.17 4.63 -11.68
N VAL A 112 1.33 5.26 -11.62
CA VAL A 112 2.53 4.72 -11.00
C VAL A 112 2.74 5.36 -9.63
N LEU A 113 2.48 4.61 -8.56
CA LEU A 113 2.74 5.03 -7.19
C LEU A 113 4.13 4.59 -6.75
N LYS A 114 5.06 5.54 -6.65
CA LYS A 114 6.42 5.27 -6.16
C LYS A 114 6.42 5.07 -4.65
N LEU A 115 7.05 3.99 -4.17
CA LEU A 115 7.12 3.70 -2.74
C LEU A 115 8.16 4.57 -1.99
N ASP A 116 9.07 5.25 -2.69
CA ASP A 116 10.07 6.13 -2.09
C ASP A 116 9.45 7.22 -1.18
N SER A 117 8.34 7.81 -1.62
CA SER A 117 7.62 8.83 -0.85
C SER A 117 6.97 8.25 0.41
N LEU A 118 6.46 7.01 0.32
CA LEU A 118 5.90 6.30 1.46
C LEU A 118 7.00 5.96 2.47
N TRP A 119 8.14 5.44 2.00
CA TRP A 119 9.31 5.13 2.81
C TRP A 119 9.82 6.37 3.57
N LYS A 120 9.98 7.51 2.88
CA LYS A 120 10.37 8.79 3.50
C LYS A 120 9.40 9.21 4.60
N SER A 121 8.10 9.10 4.34
CA SER A 121 7.05 9.43 5.31
C SER A 121 7.11 8.53 6.55
N ILE A 122 7.27 7.23 6.37
CA ILE A 122 7.40 6.25 7.46
C ILE A 122 8.64 6.56 8.30
N ASN A 123 9.81 6.74 7.68
CA ASN A 123 11.04 7.06 8.42
C ASN A 123 10.92 8.36 9.22
N LYS A 124 10.32 9.40 8.64
CA LYS A 124 10.08 10.67 9.34
C LYS A 124 9.17 10.46 10.56
N ALA A 125 8.10 9.67 10.41
CA ALA A 125 7.21 9.34 11.52
C ALA A 125 7.91 8.52 12.60
N THR A 126 8.72 7.52 12.22
CA THR A 126 9.51 6.69 13.13
C THR A 126 10.51 7.53 13.93
N LYS A 127 11.30 8.39 13.27
CA LYS A 127 12.22 9.32 13.95
C LYS A 127 11.46 10.20 14.95
N ARG A 128 10.35 10.82 14.52
CA ARG A 128 9.51 11.65 15.40
C ARG A 128 8.99 10.88 16.61
N HIS A 129 8.60 9.62 16.43
CA HIS A 129 8.15 8.78 17.54
C HIS A 129 9.30 8.51 18.53
N LEU A 130 10.49 8.18 18.03
CA LEU A 130 11.66 7.90 18.85
C LEU A 130 12.16 9.12 19.62
N PHE A 131 12.15 10.31 19.01
CA PHE A 131 12.42 11.58 19.70
C PHE A 131 11.47 11.78 20.88
N ARG A 132 10.17 11.60 20.65
CA ARG A 132 9.14 11.71 21.71
C ARG A 132 9.31 10.70 22.84
N LYS A 133 9.96 9.56 22.56
CA LYS A 133 10.26 8.52 23.56
C LYS A 133 11.60 8.75 24.25
N GLY A 134 12.37 9.78 23.90
CA GLY A 134 13.71 10.04 24.43
C GLY A 134 14.76 9.02 24.00
N VAL A 135 14.49 8.25 22.94
CA VAL A 135 15.41 7.23 22.41
C VAL A 135 16.44 7.85 21.46
N LEU A 136 16.09 8.96 20.80
CA LEU A 136 16.98 9.75 19.96
C LEU A 136 17.05 11.19 20.49
N GLU A 137 18.19 11.85 20.32
CA GLU A 137 18.42 13.27 20.64
C GLU A 137 18.24 14.13 19.38
N GLU A 138 17.56 15.28 19.47
CA GLU A 138 17.41 16.20 18.32
C GLU A 138 18.79 16.59 17.76
N GLU A 139 18.99 16.40 16.45
CA GLU A 139 20.20 16.83 15.72
C GLU A 139 20.31 18.37 15.66
#